data_AF-A0A9X2MFF2-F1
#
_entry.id   AF-A0A9X2MFF2-F1
#
_cell.length_a   1.000
_cell.length_b   1.000
_cell.length_c   1.000
_cell.angle_alpha   90.00
_cell.angle_beta   90.00
_cell.angle_gamma   90.00
#
_symmetry.space_group_name_H-M   'P 1'
#
loop_
_entity.id
_entity.type
_entity.pdbx_description
1 polymer ?
#
loop_
_entity_poly.entity_id
_entity_poly.type
_entity_poly.pdbx_seq_one_letter_code
_entity_poly.pdbx_strand_id
1 'polypeptide(L)'
;MLRFIENILLILFIVSITGYILSVLKEKIYLKNNMIVINKKSVTQKHIDEADMKEFIFDGHRVKSGDEIKVILKGNKIIHGILIGAKRQERAILMVTHSDEIKKFCIDNVKKFRIISKYGKFF
;
A
#
# COMPACT_ATOMS: atom_id res chain seq x y z
N MET A 1 2.15 15.53 49.21
CA MET A 1 2.99 14.81 48.23
C MET A 1 2.22 13.69 47.54
N LEU A 2 1.60 12.75 48.28
CA LEU A 2 0.85 11.62 47.69
C LEU A 2 -0.26 12.03 46.69
N ARG A 3 -1.14 12.97 47.07
CA ARG A 3 -2.20 13.50 46.18
C ARG A 3 -1.65 14.16 44.90
N PHE A 4 -0.45 14.72 44.96
CA PHE A 4 0.17 15.36 43.81
C PHE A 4 0.65 14.30 42.81
N ILE A 5 1.24 13.22 43.33
CA ILE A 5 1.67 12.05 42.55
C ILE A 5 0.45 11.35 41.94
N GLU A 6 -0.63 11.20 42.70
CA GLU A 6 -1.89 10.59 42.26
C GLU A 6 -2.54 11.38 41.11
N ASN A 7 -2.56 12.72 41.20
CA ASN A 7 -3.05 13.57 40.12
C ASN A 7 -2.19 13.46 38.85
N ILE A 8 -0.86 13.38 38.98
CA ILE A 8 0.06 13.20 37.85
C ILE A 8 -0.19 11.86 37.16
N LEU A 9 -0.34 10.78 37.94
CA LEU A 9 -0.64 9.44 37.43
C LEU A 9 -1.98 9.40 36.68
N LEU A 10 -3.01 10.05 37.21
CA LEU A 10 -4.32 10.17 36.55
C LEU A 10 -4.21 10.89 35.19
N ILE A 11 -3.48 12.00 35.14
CA ILE A 11 -3.28 12.75 33.88
C ILE A 11 -2.53 11.90 32.85
N LEU A 12 -1.45 11.24 33.25
CA LEU A 12 -0.68 10.34 32.37
C LEU A 12 -1.53 9.18 31.86
N PHE A 13 -2.36 8.60 32.71
CA PHE A 13 -3.26 7.52 32.35
C PHE A 13 -4.31 7.95 31.31
N ILE A 14 -4.92 9.12 31.51
CA ILE A 14 -5.89 9.70 30.57
C ILE A 14 -5.22 9.99 29.22
N VAL A 15 -4.02 10.58 29.22
CA VAL A 15 -3.27 10.86 27.98
C VAL A 15 -2.92 9.57 27.24
N SER A 16 -2.50 8.52 27.96
CA SER A 16 -2.16 7.22 27.37
C SER A 16 -3.37 6.57 26.70
N ILE A 17 -4.52 6.53 27.39
CA ILE A 17 -5.78 5.99 26.83
C ILE A 17 -6.22 6.79 25.61
N THR A 18 -6.18 8.13 25.71
CA THR A 18 -6.60 9.00 24.61
C THR A 18 -5.70 8.82 23.40
N GLY A 19 -4.38 8.72 23.60
CA GLY A 19 -3.41 8.46 22.54
C GLY A 19 -3.66 7.13 21.85
N TYR A 20 -3.98 6.07 22.60
CA TYR A 20 -4.32 4.78 22.05
C TYR A 20 -5.61 4.84 21.21
N ILE A 21 -6.67 5.46 21.73
CA ILE A 21 -7.94 5.63 21.03
C ILE A 21 -7.73 6.41 19.72
N LEU A 22 -6.95 7.50 19.74
CA LEU A 22 -6.64 8.28 18.55
C LEU A 22 -5.84 7.47 17.51
N SER A 23 -4.90 6.63 17.94
CA SER A 23 -4.16 5.75 17.02
C SER A 23 -5.10 4.77 16.30
N VAL A 24 -6.00 4.12 17.06
CA VAL A 24 -6.96 3.16 16.50
C VAL A 24 -7.98 3.86 15.59
N LEU A 25 -8.46 5.05 15.98
CA LEU A 25 -9.37 5.85 15.13
C LEU A 25 -8.68 6.30 13.84
N LYS A 26 -7.41 6.73 13.92
CA LYS A 26 -6.60 7.09 12.77
C LYS A 26 -6.54 5.90 11.79
N GLU A 27 -6.16 4.72 12.27
CA GLU A 27 -6.14 3.49 11.46
C GLU A 27 -7.51 3.15 10.86
N LYS A 28 -8.58 3.29 11.66
CA LYS A 28 -9.96 3.06 11.19
C LYS A 28 -10.38 4.04 10.08
N ILE A 29 -9.91 5.30 10.13
CA ILE A 29 -10.15 6.29 9.08
C ILE A 29 -9.39 5.90 7.79
N TYR A 30 -8.14 5.46 7.90
CA TYR A 30 -7.39 4.94 6.74
C TYR A 30 -8.10 3.74 6.09
N LEU A 31 -8.62 2.83 6.91
CA LEU A 31 -9.41 1.68 6.49
C LEU A 31 -10.71 2.09 5.79
N LYS A 32 -11.48 3.04 6.36
CA LYS A 32 -12.77 3.48 5.82
C LYS A 32 -12.64 4.13 4.44
N ASN A 33 -11.50 4.74 4.15
CA ASN A 33 -11.24 5.42 2.88
C ASN A 33 -10.56 4.53 1.82
N ASN A 34 -10.42 3.21 2.06
CA ASN A 34 -9.65 2.29 1.20
C ASN A 34 -8.27 2.87 0.83
N MET A 35 -7.67 3.64 1.74
CA MET A 35 -6.45 4.38 1.45
C MET A 35 -5.27 3.50 1.79
N ILE A 36 -4.74 2.83 0.77
CA ILE A 36 -3.52 2.03 0.88
C ILE A 36 -2.38 3.01 1.13
N VAL A 37 -1.90 3.04 2.37
CA VAL A 37 -0.75 3.86 2.76
C VAL A 37 0.51 3.15 2.24
N ILE A 38 0.88 3.44 1.00
CA ILE A 38 2.18 3.02 0.46
C ILE A 38 3.21 3.97 1.07
N ASN A 39 3.92 3.51 2.11
CA ASN A 39 4.93 4.30 2.81
C ASN A 39 6.25 4.36 2.01
N LYS A 40 6.18 4.80 0.74
CA LYS A 40 7.33 5.07 -0.13
C LYS A 40 7.31 6.51 -0.60
N LYS A 41 8.44 7.20 -0.40
CA LYS A 41 8.66 8.63 -0.69
C LYS A 41 8.47 8.98 -2.17
N SER A 42 8.60 8.01 -3.07
CA SER A 42 8.42 8.14 -4.52
C SER A 42 6.96 8.13 -5.01
N VAL A 43 6.01 7.64 -4.21
CA VAL A 43 4.62 7.46 -4.66
C VAL A 43 3.81 8.72 -4.32
N THR A 44 3.75 9.64 -5.28
CA THR A 44 2.93 10.86 -5.16
C THR A 44 1.46 10.54 -5.49
N GLN A 45 0.50 11.21 -4.82
CA GLN A 45 -0.95 11.05 -5.08
C GLN A 45 -1.32 11.16 -6.57
N LYS A 46 -0.61 11.99 -7.35
CA LYS A 46 -0.80 12.10 -8.80
C LYS A 46 -0.62 10.77 -9.56
N HIS A 47 0.27 9.89 -9.13
CA HIS A 47 0.48 8.57 -9.75
C HIS A 47 -0.57 7.54 -9.31
N ILE A 48 -1.19 7.76 -8.16
CA ILE A 48 -2.33 6.97 -7.68
C ILE A 48 -3.60 7.40 -8.43
N ASP A 49 -3.75 8.70 -8.73
CA ASP A 49 -4.85 9.24 -9.52
C ASP A 49 -4.72 8.92 -11.02
N GLU A 50 -3.50 8.80 -11.54
CA GLU A 50 -3.23 8.29 -12.91
C GLU A 50 -3.54 6.80 -13.09
N ALA A 51 -3.63 6.04 -11.99
CA ALA A 51 -3.99 4.63 -12.01
C ALA A 51 -5.51 4.47 -11.95
N ASP A 52 -6.13 4.23 -13.11
CA ASP A 52 -7.59 4.04 -13.26
C ASP A 52 -8.17 2.93 -12.36
N MET A 53 -7.37 1.92 -12.02
CA MET A 53 -7.84 0.75 -11.27
C MET A 53 -6.92 0.41 -10.09
N LYS A 54 -7.46 0.56 -8.86
CA LYS A 54 -6.80 0.19 -7.59
C LYS A 54 -6.90 -1.31 -7.27
N GLU A 55 -7.86 -2.00 -7.89
CA GLU A 55 -8.00 -3.46 -7.80
C GLU A 55 -8.34 -4.00 -9.18
N PHE A 56 -7.69 -5.08 -9.61
CA PHE A 56 -7.98 -5.73 -10.87
C PHE A 56 -7.64 -7.22 -10.81
N ILE A 57 -8.25 -8.00 -11.72
CA ILE A 57 -7.94 -9.42 -11.88
C ILE A 57 -6.91 -9.54 -13.00
N PHE A 58 -5.78 -10.17 -12.70
CA PHE A 58 -4.71 -10.41 -13.64
C PHE A 58 -4.25 -11.86 -13.55
N ASP A 59 -4.22 -12.58 -14.68
CA ASP A 59 -3.80 -13.98 -14.75
C ASP A 59 -4.55 -14.89 -13.75
N GLY A 60 -5.87 -14.68 -13.61
CA GLY A 60 -6.73 -15.41 -12.67
C GLY A 60 -6.56 -15.01 -11.19
N HIS A 61 -5.62 -14.12 -10.86
CA HIS A 61 -5.39 -13.65 -9.50
C HIS A 61 -6.00 -12.26 -9.30
N ARG A 62 -6.75 -12.07 -8.19
CA ARG A 62 -7.17 -10.74 -7.74
C ARG A 62 -5.99 -10.04 -7.10
N VAL A 63 -5.58 -8.91 -7.68
CA VAL A 63 -4.44 -8.11 -7.25
C VAL A 63 -4.91 -6.72 -6.87
N LYS A 64 -4.36 -6.18 -5.78
CA LYS A 64 -4.68 -4.86 -5.28
C LYS A 64 -3.45 -3.97 -5.28
N SER A 65 -3.65 -2.67 -5.41
CA SER A 65 -2.62 -1.68 -5.14
C SER A 65 -2.02 -1.92 -3.75
N GLY A 66 -0.71 -1.82 -3.64
CA GLY A 66 0.06 -2.19 -2.45
C GLY A 66 0.59 -3.63 -2.46
N ASP A 67 0.02 -4.56 -3.23
CA ASP A 67 0.54 -5.93 -3.28
C ASP A 67 1.95 -5.97 -3.89
N GLU A 68 2.81 -6.83 -3.33
CA GLU A 68 4.15 -7.06 -3.85
C GLU A 68 4.11 -8.16 -4.91
N ILE A 69 4.54 -7.80 -6.12
CA ILE A 69 4.40 -8.64 -7.31
C ILE A 69 5.74 -8.86 -7.98
N LYS A 70 5.87 -10.04 -8.57
CA LYS A 70 6.96 -10.44 -9.45
C LYS A 70 6.41 -10.59 -10.85
N VAL A 71 6.95 -9.81 -11.77
CA VAL A 71 6.57 -9.83 -13.18
C VAL A 71 7.75 -10.34 -13.99
N ILE A 72 7.51 -11.37 -14.79
CA ILE A 72 8.47 -11.88 -15.77
C ILE A 72 8.01 -11.42 -17.14
N LEU A 73 8.82 -10.58 -17.80
CA LEU A 73 8.53 -10.10 -19.15
C LEU A 73 8.94 -11.12 -20.21
N LYS A 74 8.41 -11.01 -21.43
CA LYS A 74 8.73 -11.90 -22.57
C LYS A 74 10.23 -12.02 -22.86
N GLY A 75 11.03 -11.00 -22.57
CA GLY A 75 12.49 -11.02 -22.66
C GLY A 75 13.23 -11.70 -21.49
N ASN A 76 12.56 -12.56 -20.70
CA ASN A 76 13.06 -13.18 -19.47
C ASN A 76 13.56 -12.18 -18.39
N LYS A 77 13.28 -10.88 -18.55
CA LYS A 77 13.60 -9.86 -17.55
C LYS A 77 12.62 -9.98 -16.39
N ILE A 78 13.18 -10.11 -15.19
CA ILE A 78 12.42 -10.27 -13.96
C ILE A 78 12.40 -8.93 -13.21
N ILE A 79 11.21 -8.45 -12.86
CA ILE A 79 11.03 -7.22 -12.11
C ILE A 79 10.26 -7.52 -10.83
N HIS A 80 10.76 -7.01 -9.71
CA HIS A 80 10.15 -7.13 -8.39
C HIS A 80 9.76 -5.72 -7.91
N GLY A 81 8.59 -5.61 -7.31
CA GLY A 81 8.15 -4.34 -6.75
C GLY A 81 6.70 -4.35 -6.29
N ILE A 82 6.27 -3.18 -5.86
CA ILE A 82 4.94 -2.94 -5.31
C ILE A 82 4.02 -2.46 -6.43
N LEU A 83 2.87 -3.10 -6.56
CA LEU A 83 1.84 -2.70 -7.51
C LEU A 83 1.20 -1.37 -7.07
N ILE A 84 1.21 -0.35 -7.93
CA ILE A 84 0.52 0.91 -7.67
C ILE A 84 -0.90 0.85 -8.21
N GLY A 85 -1.10 0.18 -9.35
CA GLY A 85 -2.38 0.03 -10.02
C GLY A 85 -2.21 -0.32 -11.49
N ALA A 86 -3.30 -0.28 -12.24
CA ALA A 86 -3.29 -0.47 -13.68
C ALA A 86 -4.05 0.64 -14.40
N LYS A 87 -3.59 0.98 -15.60
CA LYS A 87 -4.25 1.90 -16.52
C LYS A 87 -4.98 1.10 -17.59
N ARG A 88 -6.31 1.12 -17.54
CA ARG A 88 -7.17 0.26 -18.36
C ARG A 88 -7.09 0.62 -19.84
N GLN A 89 -7.10 1.92 -20.16
CA GLN A 89 -7.03 2.42 -21.54
C GLN A 89 -5.76 1.97 -22.26
N GLU A 90 -4.65 1.87 -21.54
CA GLU A 90 -3.33 1.57 -22.10
C GLU A 90 -2.91 0.11 -21.87
N ARG A 91 -3.77 -0.70 -21.24
CA ARG A 91 -3.49 -2.08 -20.84
C ARG A 91 -2.12 -2.21 -20.14
N ALA A 92 -1.81 -1.25 -19.27
CA ALA A 92 -0.51 -1.14 -18.63
C ALA A 92 -0.62 -1.26 -17.11
N ILE A 93 0.37 -1.91 -16.50
CA ILE A 93 0.51 -2.02 -15.06
C ILE A 93 1.59 -1.03 -14.60
N LEU A 94 1.29 -0.28 -13.54
CA LEU A 94 2.26 0.58 -12.86
C LEU A 94 2.77 -0.11 -11.59
N MET A 95 4.08 -0.22 -11.47
CA MET A 95 4.75 -0.72 -10.27
C MET A 95 5.85 0.21 -9.81
N VAL A 96 6.13 0.23 -8.51
CA VAL A 96 7.34 0.84 -7.94
C VAL A 96 8.33 -0.25 -7.60
N THR A 97 9.53 -0.16 -8.16
CA THR A 97 10.64 -1.05 -7.83
C THR A 97 11.24 -0.72 -6.46
N HIS A 98 12.09 -1.58 -5.90
CA HIS A 98 12.79 -1.28 -4.63
C HIS A 98 13.76 -0.09 -4.73
N SER A 99 14.16 0.27 -5.95
CA SER A 99 14.99 1.44 -6.26
C SER A 99 14.21 2.76 -6.32
N ASP A 100 12.95 2.77 -5.89
CA ASP A 100 12.04 3.93 -5.93
C ASP A 100 11.71 4.45 -7.35
N GLU A 101 12.02 3.65 -8.39
CA GLU A 101 11.62 3.95 -9.78
C GLU A 101 10.21 3.42 -10.06
N ILE A 102 9.36 4.29 -10.62
CA ILE A 102 8.06 3.93 -11.19
C ILE A 102 8.30 3.31 -12.57
N LYS A 103 7.92 2.04 -12.73
CA LYS A 103 7.93 1.34 -14.01
C LYS A 103 6.53 1.03 -14.47
N LYS A 104 6.27 1.40 -15.72
CA LYS A 104 5.06 1.09 -16.46
C LYS A 104 5.39 0.01 -17.49
N PHE A 105 4.59 -1.04 -17.53
CA PHE A 105 4.76 -2.12 -18.49
C PHE A 105 3.41 -2.55 -19.05
N CYS A 106 3.39 -2.83 -20.35
CA CYS A 106 2.20 -3.33 -21.01
C CYS A 106 1.93 -4.78 -20.59
N ILE A 107 0.67 -5.09 -20.30
CA ILE A 107 0.18 -6.41 -19.93
C ILE A 107 0.58 -7.46 -20.98
N ASP A 108 0.53 -7.11 -22.25
CA ASP A 108 0.79 -8.03 -23.35
C ASP A 108 2.27 -8.47 -23.41
N ASN A 109 3.16 -7.76 -22.71
CA ASN A 109 4.58 -8.10 -22.57
C ASN A 109 4.89 -8.96 -21.34
N VAL A 110 3.89 -9.25 -20.51
CA VAL A 110 4.03 -10.12 -19.34
C VAL A 110 3.94 -11.57 -19.78
N LYS A 111 4.99 -12.35 -19.50
CA LYS A 111 5.06 -13.78 -19.75
C LYS A 111 4.53 -14.59 -18.57
N LYS A 112 4.82 -14.15 -17.35
CA LYS A 112 4.37 -14.82 -16.12
C LYS A 112 4.20 -13.80 -15.01
N PHE A 113 3.13 -13.96 -14.25
CA PHE A 113 2.81 -13.13 -13.10
C PHE A 113 2.81 -13.96 -11.82
N ARG A 114 3.39 -13.43 -10.74
CA ARG A 114 3.38 -14.09 -9.43
C ARG A 114 3.25 -13.05 -8.33
N ILE A 115 2.33 -13.28 -7.40
CA ILE A 115 2.20 -12.49 -6.17
C ILE A 115 3.21 -13.03 -5.16
N ILE A 116 4.08 -12.16 -4.64
CA ILE A 116 5.06 -12.52 -3.59
C ILE A 116 4.42 -12.34 -2.23
N SER A 117 3.84 -11.15 -2.00
CA SER A 117 3.20 -10.80 -0.74
C SER A 117 1.93 -10.01 -1.01
N LYS A 118 0.88 -10.34 -0.27
CA LYS A 118 -0.31 -9.50 -0.20
C LYS A 118 -0.08 -8.52 0.93
N TYR A 119 0.40 -7.33 0.59
CA TYR A 119 0.63 -6.26 1.55
C TYR A 119 -0.69 -5.77 2.17
N GLY A 120 -1.83 -6.17 1.59
CA GLY A 120 -3.14 -6.13 2.24
C GLY A 120 -3.30 -7.03 3.48
N LYS A 121 -2.24 -7.70 3.98
CA LYS A 121 -2.25 -8.26 5.33
C LYS A 121 -1.96 -7.15 6.34
N PHE A 122 -3.05 -6.54 6.77
CA PHE A 122 -3.18 -5.81 8.03
C PHE A 122 -2.65 -6.68 9.18
N PHE A 123 -1.46 -6.38 9.65
CA PHE A 123 -1.10 -6.59 11.04
C PHE A 123 -1.06 -5.21 11.70
#